data_AF-A0A6J8BM13-F1
#
_entry.id   AF-A0A6J8BM13-F1
#
_cell.length_a   1.000
_cell.length_b   1.000
_cell.length_c   1.000
_cell.angle_alpha   90.00
_cell.angle_beta   90.00
_cell.angle_gamma   90.00
#
_symmetry.space_group_name_H-M   'P 1'
#
loop_
_entity.id
_entity.type
_entity.pdbx_description
1 polymer ?
#
loop_
_entity_poly.entity_id
_entity_poly.type
_entity_poly.pdbx_seq_one_letter_code
_entity_poly.pdbx_strand_id
1 'polypeptide(L)'
;MELYKQKSLSRESEIEAVDGKQMTALSIISYAIKYLRGSLVHVLCNRINSFREDDIFWIITLPAIWSDAAKQFMKEAAVKAGIPLKSLQLCLEPEAASVYCQHIPFERLQGGRGISAFQAGTSYMVLDLGGGTADITVHQVLDGGHIKELQKASGGAWGGVNVDGAFVQFLEKLFSIEVVQTFRETHLFDYLELEREFEMVKRKVKVDDSSKITIRIPPSFLEIFRTVTDCADIKEALETTSYRRRVSITGDKLRMEAGILREMFGSIVDDIIRQVGCLITNKRRYDINHIIMVGGLSESEYMQKSIQNAFPDVNVMIPEDPELAVMKGAVLFGFNPSIISARVARFTYGTNSFIPFVKGQHPESKKVVMDGRDLCEDFFVKYVAVGDILPINTVIGPKRYMPIRKKQRCANVQVFASSDPDPYFVTDTNSQFIGLLTFQFHDSKGELDRPVLLKMIFGGTELAVEAMEEKTGNTVMASFEFLDPNDQEKNDKT
;
A
#
# COMPACT_ATOMS: atom_id res chain seq x y z
N MET A 1 10.72 6.89 1.37
CA MET A 1 9.31 6.42 1.35
C MET A 1 8.36 7.59 1.61
N GLU A 2 8.42 8.62 0.76
CA GLU A 2 7.61 9.83 0.93
C GLU A 2 6.13 9.58 0.62
N LEU A 3 5.83 8.69 -0.32
CA LEU A 3 4.45 8.30 -0.70
C LEU A 3 3.64 7.67 0.46
N TYR A 4 4.30 7.03 1.43
CA TYR A 4 3.64 6.49 2.64
C TYR A 4 3.58 7.51 3.79
N LYS A 5 4.52 8.48 3.81
CA LYS A 5 4.69 9.45 4.90
C LYS A 5 3.98 10.78 4.64
N GLN A 6 3.77 11.16 3.38
CA GLN A 6 3.08 12.39 3.00
C GLN A 6 1.57 12.21 3.20
N LYS A 7 1.02 12.97 4.15
CA LYS A 7 -0.43 13.09 4.36
C LYS A 7 -1.16 13.77 3.19
N SER A 8 -0.44 14.30 2.21
CA SER A 8 -0.96 15.06 1.08
C SER A 8 -0.16 14.74 -0.19
N LEU A 9 -0.35 13.53 -0.72
CA LEU A 9 0.15 13.17 -2.06
C LEU A 9 -0.65 13.95 -3.11
N SER A 10 0.03 14.64 -4.01
CA SER A 10 -0.54 15.43 -5.11
C SER A 10 0.17 15.13 -6.43
N ARG A 11 -0.41 15.55 -7.56
CA ARG A 11 0.23 15.39 -8.88
C ARG A 11 1.58 16.12 -9.00
N GLU A 12 1.73 17.18 -8.22
CA GLU A 12 2.92 18.03 -8.13
C GLU A 12 3.91 17.59 -7.05
N SER A 13 3.71 16.43 -6.41
CA SER A 13 4.67 15.92 -5.44
C SER A 13 6.01 15.61 -6.11
N GLU A 14 7.06 16.33 -5.72
CA GLU A 14 8.41 16.22 -6.28
C GLU A 14 9.30 15.27 -5.49
N ILE A 15 10.22 14.62 -6.19
CA ILE A 15 11.29 13.80 -5.62
C ILE A 15 12.62 14.39 -6.08
N GLU A 16 13.55 14.53 -5.15
CA GLU A 16 14.91 15.02 -5.41
C GLU A 16 15.89 13.87 -5.65
N ALA A 17 16.69 13.97 -6.70
CA ALA A 17 17.78 13.07 -7.03
C ALA A 17 19.06 13.42 -6.26
N VAL A 18 20.04 12.52 -6.25
CA VAL A 18 21.32 12.71 -5.55
C VAL A 18 22.11 13.91 -6.07
N ASP A 19 21.89 14.32 -7.33
CA ASP A 19 22.50 15.51 -7.93
C ASP A 19 21.71 16.81 -7.68
N GLY A 20 20.71 16.78 -6.79
CA GLY A 20 19.87 17.91 -6.42
C GLY A 20 18.77 18.25 -7.44
N LYS A 21 18.65 17.50 -8.54
CA LYS A 21 17.58 17.73 -9.53
C LYS A 21 16.26 17.19 -9.01
N GLN A 22 15.19 17.95 -9.21
CA GLN A 22 13.84 17.55 -8.81
C GLN A 22 13.00 17.14 -10.03
N MET A 23 12.13 16.16 -9.83
CA MET A 23 11.14 15.72 -10.82
C MET A 23 9.88 15.23 -10.10
N THR A 24 8.71 15.45 -10.69
CA THR A 24 7.46 14.95 -10.09
C THR A 24 7.46 13.43 -10.00
N ALA A 25 7.07 12.91 -8.83
CA ALA A 25 6.95 11.47 -8.55
C ALA A 25 6.09 10.78 -9.62
N LEU A 26 5.05 11.46 -10.11
CA LEU A 26 4.14 10.94 -11.13
C LEU A 26 4.89 10.69 -12.44
N SER A 27 5.79 11.60 -12.82
CA SER A 27 6.63 11.44 -14.01
C SER A 27 7.61 10.29 -13.83
N ILE A 28 8.30 10.20 -12.68
CA ILE A 28 9.26 9.12 -12.39
C ILE A 28 8.58 7.75 -12.54
N ILE A 29 7.45 7.57 -11.84
CA ILE A 29 6.72 6.30 -11.85
C ILE A 29 6.15 6.02 -13.25
N SER A 30 5.62 7.02 -13.95
CA SER A 30 5.13 6.82 -15.32
C SER A 30 6.22 6.38 -16.29
N TYR A 31 7.45 6.89 -16.15
CA TYR A 31 8.58 6.47 -16.97
C TYR A 31 9.01 5.04 -16.66
N ALA A 32 9.00 4.64 -15.39
CA ALA A 32 9.29 3.26 -14.99
C ALA A 32 8.25 2.29 -15.58
N ILE A 33 6.95 2.60 -15.44
CA ILE A 33 5.86 1.79 -16.04
C ILE A 33 5.98 1.75 -17.56
N LYS A 34 6.26 2.89 -18.20
CA LYS A 34 6.42 2.98 -19.66
C LYS A 34 7.58 2.11 -20.15
N TYR A 35 8.69 2.08 -19.42
CA TYR A 35 9.83 1.22 -19.73
C TYR A 35 9.45 -0.27 -19.62
N LEU A 36 8.80 -0.68 -18.52
CA LEU A 36 8.36 -2.07 -18.32
C LEU A 36 7.35 -2.51 -19.39
N ARG A 37 6.34 -1.67 -19.69
CA ARG A 37 5.38 -1.86 -20.78
C ARG A 37 6.09 -2.04 -22.11
N GLY A 38 6.98 -1.11 -22.46
CA GLY A 38 7.72 -1.13 -23.72
C GLY A 38 8.59 -2.38 -23.87
N SER A 39 9.25 -2.81 -22.79
CA SER A 39 10.05 -4.03 -22.74
C SER A 39 9.19 -5.27 -22.99
N LEU A 40 8.06 -5.41 -22.29
CA LEU A 40 7.13 -6.52 -22.49
C LEU A 40 6.58 -6.56 -23.92
N VAL A 41 6.09 -5.41 -24.43
CA VAL A 41 5.56 -5.30 -25.79
C VAL A 41 6.61 -5.68 -26.82
N HIS A 42 7.85 -5.20 -26.66
CA HIS A 42 8.96 -5.58 -27.55
C HIS A 42 9.20 -7.10 -27.56
N VAL A 43 9.23 -7.73 -26.38
CA VAL A 43 9.38 -9.18 -26.25
C VAL A 43 8.22 -9.94 -26.91
N LEU A 44 6.97 -9.47 -26.74
CA LEU A 44 5.80 -10.14 -27.30
C LEU A 44 5.70 -9.98 -28.82
N CYS A 45 5.96 -8.78 -29.37
CA CYS A 45 6.02 -8.55 -30.81
C CYS A 45 7.02 -9.46 -31.51
N ASN A 46 8.15 -9.78 -30.85
CA ASN A 46 9.18 -10.66 -31.40
C ASN A 46 8.85 -12.15 -31.25
N ARG A 47 7.92 -12.53 -30.37
CA ARG A 47 7.59 -13.94 -30.06
C ARG A 47 6.25 -14.39 -30.64
N ILE A 48 5.31 -13.47 -30.82
CA ILE A 48 3.92 -13.78 -31.20
C ILE A 48 3.60 -13.05 -32.50
N ASN A 49 3.39 -13.82 -33.58
CA ASN A 49 2.95 -13.28 -34.85
C ASN A 49 1.58 -12.62 -34.70
N SER A 50 1.41 -11.44 -35.31
CA SER A 50 0.14 -10.68 -35.30
C SER A 50 -0.34 -10.20 -33.92
N PHE A 51 0.55 -10.16 -32.92
CA PHE A 51 0.25 -9.58 -31.61
C PHE A 51 -0.17 -8.09 -31.72
N ARG A 52 -1.25 -7.72 -31.02
CA ARG A 52 -1.67 -6.33 -30.87
C ARG A 52 -1.59 -5.96 -29.41
N GLU A 53 -1.10 -4.76 -29.12
CA GLU A 53 -1.01 -4.30 -27.73
C GLU A 53 -2.38 -4.20 -27.04
N ASP A 54 -3.45 -3.94 -27.80
CA ASP A 54 -4.83 -3.97 -27.33
C ASP A 54 -5.27 -5.35 -26.79
N ASP A 55 -4.52 -6.42 -27.09
CA ASP A 55 -4.77 -7.76 -26.57
C ASP A 55 -4.25 -7.94 -25.12
N ILE A 56 -3.49 -6.98 -24.59
CA ILE A 56 -3.00 -7.02 -23.20
C ILE A 56 -4.01 -6.38 -22.26
N PHE A 57 -4.39 -7.14 -21.24
CA PHE A 57 -5.01 -6.62 -20.03
C PHE A 57 -3.96 -6.46 -18.92
N TRP A 58 -3.80 -5.24 -18.43
CA TRP A 58 -2.75 -4.84 -17.49
C TRP A 58 -3.26 -4.89 -16.06
N ILE A 59 -2.53 -5.60 -15.20
CA ILE A 59 -2.75 -5.61 -13.75
C ILE A 59 -1.60 -4.87 -13.08
N ILE A 60 -1.93 -3.89 -12.23
CA ILE A 60 -0.96 -3.23 -11.36
C ILE A 60 -1.27 -3.60 -9.92
N THR A 61 -0.28 -4.17 -9.24
CA THR A 61 -0.40 -4.54 -7.83
C THR A 61 -0.08 -3.36 -6.93
N LEU A 62 -0.79 -3.26 -5.81
CA LEU A 62 -0.62 -2.18 -4.83
C LEU A 62 -0.65 -2.74 -3.40
N PRO A 63 0.16 -2.20 -2.48
CA PRO A 63 0.13 -2.60 -1.10
C PRO A 63 -1.24 -2.38 -0.49
N ALA A 64 -1.66 -3.33 0.35
CA ALA A 64 -2.96 -3.21 0.98
C ALA A 64 -2.98 -1.97 1.87
N ILE A 65 -1.96 -1.57 2.62
CA ILE A 65 -2.09 -0.43 3.54
C ILE A 65 -2.25 0.96 2.88
N TRP A 66 -2.16 1.06 1.55
CA TRP A 66 -2.18 2.35 0.83
C TRP A 66 -3.53 3.08 0.87
N SER A 67 -3.46 4.42 0.86
CA SER A 67 -4.63 5.30 0.77
C SER A 67 -5.27 5.28 -0.61
N ASP A 68 -6.53 5.71 -0.72
CA ASP A 68 -7.21 5.81 -2.01
C ASP A 68 -6.54 6.84 -2.94
N ALA A 69 -5.95 7.90 -2.37
CA ALA A 69 -5.09 8.85 -3.10
C ALA A 69 -3.87 8.17 -3.74
N ALA A 70 -3.15 7.32 -3.00
CA ALA A 70 -2.00 6.60 -3.54
C ALA A 70 -2.41 5.59 -4.63
N LYS A 71 -3.57 4.94 -4.50
CA LYS A 71 -4.12 4.05 -5.55
C LYS A 71 -4.45 4.84 -6.83
N GLN A 72 -5.11 6.00 -6.69
CA GLN A 72 -5.40 6.88 -7.83
C GLN A 72 -4.10 7.37 -8.48
N PHE A 73 -3.10 7.75 -7.69
CA PHE A 73 -1.79 8.17 -8.19
C PHE A 73 -1.16 7.14 -9.11
N MET A 74 -1.15 5.87 -8.69
CA MET A 74 -0.58 4.78 -9.50
C MET A 74 -1.37 4.53 -10.77
N LYS A 75 -2.70 4.62 -10.71
CA LYS A 75 -3.56 4.52 -11.89
C LYS A 75 -3.28 5.64 -12.89
N GLU A 76 -3.14 6.88 -12.43
CA GLU A 76 -2.78 8.01 -13.30
C GLU A 76 -1.38 7.87 -13.87
N ALA A 77 -0.41 7.39 -13.09
CA ALA A 77 0.94 7.11 -13.58
C ALA A 77 0.92 6.06 -14.70
N ALA A 78 0.10 5.01 -14.57
CA ALA A 78 -0.07 3.96 -15.56
C ALA A 78 -0.73 4.48 -16.86
N VAL A 79 -1.76 5.32 -16.72
CA VAL A 79 -2.42 5.96 -17.87
C VAL A 79 -1.44 6.91 -18.56
N LYS A 80 -0.67 7.72 -17.82
CA LYS A 80 0.40 8.59 -18.34
C LYS A 80 1.50 7.79 -19.04
N ALA A 81 1.73 6.55 -18.62
CA ALA A 81 2.66 5.62 -19.27
C ALA A 81 2.14 5.02 -20.58
N GLY A 82 0.88 5.29 -20.97
CA GLY A 82 0.27 4.81 -22.20
C GLY A 82 -0.51 3.49 -22.05
N ILE A 83 -0.88 3.10 -20.83
CA ILE A 83 -1.79 1.98 -20.58
C ILE A 83 -3.24 2.48 -20.70
N PRO A 84 -4.08 1.92 -21.60
CA PRO A 84 -5.47 2.33 -21.71
C PRO A 84 -6.26 1.99 -20.44
N LEU A 85 -7.08 2.93 -19.96
CA LEU A 85 -7.91 2.73 -18.76
C LEU A 85 -8.85 1.52 -18.87
N LYS A 86 -9.39 1.26 -20.07
CA LYS A 86 -10.27 0.10 -20.36
C LYS A 86 -9.60 -1.26 -20.19
N SER A 87 -8.27 -1.31 -20.22
CA SER A 87 -7.47 -2.53 -20.11
C SER A 87 -6.53 -2.46 -18.90
N LEU A 88 -6.89 -1.69 -17.88
CA LEU A 88 -6.12 -1.56 -16.64
C LEU A 88 -7.00 -1.91 -15.45
N GLN A 89 -6.48 -2.75 -14.57
CA GLN A 89 -7.11 -3.05 -13.29
C GLN A 89 -6.07 -3.07 -12.16
N LEU A 90 -6.46 -2.57 -11.00
CA LEU A 90 -5.66 -2.63 -9.80
C LEU A 90 -5.92 -3.96 -9.07
N CYS A 91 -4.90 -4.50 -8.40
CA CYS A 91 -4.98 -5.69 -7.56
C CYS A 91 -4.25 -5.41 -6.25
N LEU A 92 -4.78 -5.85 -5.10
CA LEU A 92 -4.04 -5.72 -3.85
C LEU A 92 -2.99 -6.83 -3.77
N GLU A 93 -1.76 -6.50 -3.40
CA GLU A 93 -0.66 -7.46 -3.31
C GLU A 93 -1.00 -8.72 -2.47
N PRO A 94 -1.59 -8.61 -1.26
CA PRO A 94 -1.94 -9.81 -0.49
C PRO A 94 -3.07 -10.65 -1.11
N GLU A 95 -3.96 -10.05 -1.91
CA GLU A 95 -4.98 -10.77 -2.67
C GLU A 95 -4.32 -11.56 -3.80
N ALA A 96 -3.44 -10.92 -4.57
CA ALA A 96 -2.65 -11.59 -5.61
C ALA A 96 -1.84 -12.75 -5.02
N ALA A 97 -1.11 -12.51 -3.92
CA ALA A 97 -0.35 -13.53 -3.22
C ALA A 97 -1.22 -14.72 -2.78
N SER A 98 -2.42 -14.45 -2.26
CA SER A 98 -3.38 -15.48 -1.90
C SER A 98 -3.82 -16.32 -3.08
N VAL A 99 -4.18 -15.67 -4.19
CA VAL A 99 -4.58 -16.35 -5.43
C VAL A 99 -3.44 -17.26 -5.89
N TYR A 100 -2.20 -16.78 -5.91
CA TYR A 100 -1.06 -17.62 -6.29
C TYR A 100 -0.89 -18.83 -5.35
N CYS A 101 -0.91 -18.60 -4.04
CA CYS A 101 -0.64 -19.66 -3.07
C CYS A 101 -1.74 -20.74 -3.04
N GLN A 102 -2.99 -20.39 -3.39
CA GLN A 102 -4.06 -21.37 -3.59
C GLN A 102 -3.86 -22.28 -4.81
N HIS A 103 -3.13 -21.80 -5.84
CA HIS A 103 -2.98 -22.52 -7.11
C HIS A 103 -1.68 -23.31 -7.22
N ILE A 104 -0.72 -23.12 -6.30
CA ILE A 104 0.52 -23.91 -6.31
C ILE A 104 0.35 -25.23 -5.56
N PRO A 105 0.99 -26.32 -6.03
CA PRO A 105 1.05 -27.57 -5.29
C PRO A 105 1.63 -27.34 -3.89
N PHE A 106 1.11 -28.07 -2.91
CA PHE A 106 1.55 -27.97 -1.52
C PHE A 106 3.06 -28.24 -1.35
N GLU A 107 3.64 -29.09 -2.18
CA GLU A 107 5.08 -29.39 -2.17
C GLU A 107 5.95 -28.17 -2.49
N ARG A 108 5.37 -27.14 -3.14
CA ARG A 108 6.03 -25.87 -3.42
C ARG A 108 5.86 -24.84 -2.29
N LEU A 109 5.22 -25.22 -1.18
CA LEU A 109 5.13 -24.44 0.05
C LEU A 109 6.07 -25.05 1.09
N GLN A 110 7.17 -24.36 1.38
CA GLN A 110 8.10 -24.75 2.43
C GLN A 110 7.52 -24.44 3.81
N GLY A 111 7.91 -25.23 4.83
CA GLY A 111 7.52 -25.03 6.24
C GLY A 111 6.10 -25.52 6.61
N GLY A 112 5.27 -25.84 5.62
CA GLY A 112 3.88 -26.27 5.81
C GLY A 112 3.73 -27.64 6.49
N ARG A 113 2.89 -27.75 7.52
CA ARG A 113 2.34 -29.01 8.06
C ARG A 113 0.95 -29.29 7.47
N GLY A 114 0.88 -29.91 6.29
CA GLY A 114 -0.36 -30.48 5.70
C GLY A 114 -1.22 -29.58 4.80
N ILE A 115 -2.13 -30.23 4.06
CA ILE A 115 -2.93 -29.78 2.90
C ILE A 115 -4.02 -28.73 3.23
N SER A 116 -4.23 -28.35 4.49
CA SER A 116 -5.49 -27.71 4.92
C SER A 116 -5.61 -26.20 4.69
N ALA A 117 -4.53 -25.47 4.41
CA ALA A 117 -4.54 -24.00 4.44
C ALA A 117 -5.55 -23.32 3.49
N PHE A 118 -5.94 -24.02 2.41
CA PHE A 118 -6.82 -23.49 1.37
C PHE A 118 -8.16 -24.22 1.26
N GLN A 119 -8.56 -24.96 2.30
CA GLN A 119 -9.90 -25.54 2.36
C GLN A 119 -10.93 -24.47 2.73
N ALA A 120 -12.14 -24.58 2.17
CA ALA A 120 -13.24 -23.68 2.52
C ALA A 120 -13.47 -23.64 4.04
N GLY A 121 -13.68 -22.44 4.57
CA GLY A 121 -13.76 -22.15 6.00
C GLY A 121 -12.42 -21.83 6.67
N THR A 122 -11.28 -22.16 6.02
CA THR A 122 -9.95 -21.93 6.60
C THR A 122 -9.57 -20.45 6.54
N SER A 123 -9.10 -19.93 7.67
CA SER A 123 -8.54 -18.58 7.78
C SER A 123 -7.02 -18.63 7.85
N TYR A 124 -6.37 -17.74 7.10
CA TYR A 124 -4.92 -17.62 7.06
C TYR A 124 -4.50 -16.16 6.98
N MET A 125 -3.30 -15.87 7.46
CA MET A 125 -2.69 -14.56 7.38
C MET A 125 -1.71 -14.52 6.20
N VAL A 126 -1.74 -13.44 5.43
CA VAL A 126 -0.70 -13.14 4.44
C VAL A 126 0.21 -12.07 5.02
N LEU A 127 1.51 -12.39 5.12
CA LEU A 127 2.60 -11.49 5.45
C LEU A 127 3.35 -11.17 4.16
N ASP A 128 2.98 -10.07 3.53
CA ASP A 128 3.73 -9.56 2.38
C ASP A 128 4.86 -8.65 2.86
N LEU A 129 6.06 -9.22 2.91
CA LEU A 129 7.28 -8.58 3.40
C LEU A 129 8.09 -8.08 2.19
N GLY A 130 7.74 -6.89 1.71
CA GLY A 130 8.35 -6.26 0.56
C GLY A 130 9.65 -5.52 0.86
N GLY A 131 10.16 -4.83 -0.15
CA GLY A 131 11.34 -3.96 -0.02
C GLY A 131 11.05 -2.71 0.82
N GLY A 132 9.87 -2.10 0.64
CA GLY A 132 9.49 -0.88 1.36
C GLY A 132 8.60 -1.13 2.58
N THR A 133 7.54 -1.91 2.41
CA THR A 133 6.49 -2.11 3.42
C THR A 133 6.41 -3.57 3.85
N ALA A 134 5.80 -3.79 5.01
CA ALA A 134 5.25 -5.08 5.39
C ALA A 134 3.74 -4.92 5.49
N ASP A 135 3.00 -5.70 4.71
CA ASP A 135 1.55 -5.69 4.64
C ASP A 135 0.99 -6.99 5.23
N ILE A 136 0.09 -6.86 6.19
CA ILE A 136 -0.47 -7.96 6.97
C ILE A 136 -1.99 -7.96 6.80
N THR A 137 -2.49 -9.02 6.17
CA THR A 137 -3.92 -9.23 5.93
C THR A 137 -4.35 -10.60 6.42
N VAL A 138 -5.65 -10.74 6.73
CA VAL A 138 -6.24 -12.03 7.11
C VAL A 138 -7.35 -12.34 6.15
N HIS A 139 -7.26 -13.50 5.52
CA HIS A 139 -8.18 -13.99 4.52
C HIS A 139 -8.86 -15.27 5.00
N GLN A 140 -10.07 -15.52 4.50
CA GLN A 140 -10.74 -16.80 4.63
C GLN A 140 -11.08 -17.34 3.25
N VAL A 141 -10.83 -18.63 3.03
CA VAL A 141 -11.30 -19.35 1.85
C VAL A 141 -12.78 -19.67 2.01
N LEU A 142 -13.55 -19.38 0.98
CA LEU A 142 -14.96 -19.71 0.83
C LEU A 142 -15.12 -20.90 -0.12
N ASP A 143 -16.34 -21.40 -0.24
CA ASP A 143 -16.66 -22.43 -1.23
C ASP A 143 -16.23 -22.00 -2.63
N GLY A 144 -15.73 -22.96 -3.42
CA GLY A 144 -15.22 -22.68 -4.77
C GLY A 144 -13.85 -21.98 -4.82
N GLY A 145 -13.14 -21.87 -3.68
CA GLY A 145 -11.81 -21.24 -3.62
C GLY A 145 -11.84 -19.72 -3.54
N HIS A 146 -13.03 -19.12 -3.47
CA HIS A 146 -13.19 -17.68 -3.33
C HIS A 146 -12.56 -17.17 -2.03
N ILE A 147 -12.10 -15.92 -2.03
CA ILE A 147 -11.36 -15.31 -0.92
C ILE A 147 -12.17 -14.12 -0.39
N LYS A 148 -12.28 -14.01 0.94
CA LYS A 148 -12.73 -12.76 1.58
C LYS A 148 -11.72 -12.25 2.60
N GLU A 149 -11.60 -10.93 2.66
CA GLU A 149 -10.87 -10.23 3.71
C GLU A 149 -11.68 -10.23 5.01
N LEU A 150 -11.01 -10.52 6.13
CA LEU A 150 -11.64 -10.70 7.44
C LEU A 150 -11.49 -9.50 8.37
N GLN A 151 -10.46 -8.68 8.12
CA GLN A 151 -10.18 -7.47 8.88
C GLN A 151 -9.40 -6.48 8.02
N LYS A 152 -9.44 -5.21 8.41
CA LYS A 152 -8.63 -4.16 7.78
C LYS A 152 -7.14 -4.56 7.78
N ALA A 153 -6.52 -4.48 6.60
CA ALA A 153 -5.08 -4.59 6.45
C ALA A 153 -4.31 -3.71 7.45
N SER A 154 -3.22 -4.26 7.97
CA SER A 154 -2.30 -3.58 8.88
C SER A 154 -0.87 -3.75 8.39
N GLY A 155 0.07 -3.00 8.96
CA GLY A 155 1.44 -3.04 8.47
C GLY A 155 2.19 -1.76 8.79
N GLY A 156 3.35 -1.62 8.16
CA GLY A 156 4.19 -0.46 8.37
C GLY A 156 5.34 -0.40 7.38
N ALA A 157 6.17 0.63 7.55
CA ALA A 157 7.42 0.81 6.82
C ALA A 157 8.50 -0.15 7.35
N TRP A 158 8.23 -1.46 7.34
CA TRP A 158 9.08 -2.52 7.89
C TRP A 158 9.71 -3.41 6.81
N GLY A 159 9.83 -2.90 5.58
CA GLY A 159 10.44 -3.63 4.48
C GLY A 159 11.97 -3.69 4.55
N GLY A 160 12.56 -4.47 3.63
CA GLY A 160 13.99 -4.74 3.55
C GLY A 160 14.90 -3.50 3.46
N VAL A 161 14.41 -2.39 2.92
CA VAL A 161 15.14 -1.11 2.83
C VAL A 161 15.56 -0.55 4.18
N ASN A 162 14.87 -0.91 5.27
CA ASN A 162 15.28 -0.53 6.61
C ASN A 162 16.53 -1.30 7.06
N VAL A 163 16.66 -2.56 6.66
CA VAL A 163 17.86 -3.36 6.90
C VAL A 163 19.03 -2.80 6.09
N ASP A 164 18.78 -2.40 4.85
CA ASP A 164 19.77 -1.74 3.99
C ASP A 164 20.23 -0.40 4.60
N GLY A 165 19.29 0.40 5.11
CA GLY A 165 19.61 1.62 5.84
C GLY A 165 20.43 1.38 7.11
N ALA A 166 20.13 0.31 7.87
CA ALA A 166 20.92 -0.08 9.03
C ALA A 166 22.34 -0.53 8.65
N PHE A 167 22.51 -1.15 7.48
CA PHE A 167 23.82 -1.48 6.93
C PHE A 167 24.61 -0.22 6.52
N VAL A 168 23.97 0.76 5.88
CA VAL A 168 24.60 2.06 5.58
C VAL A 168 25.06 2.74 6.87
N GLN A 169 24.20 2.82 7.89
CA GLN A 169 24.57 3.37 9.21
C GLN A 169 25.72 2.60 9.87
N PHE A 170 25.80 1.29 9.64
CA PHE A 170 26.92 0.49 10.11
C PHE A 170 28.22 0.86 9.40
N LEU A 171 28.21 1.04 8.08
CA LEU A 171 29.36 1.53 7.32
C LEU A 171 29.79 2.92 7.80
N GLU A 172 28.85 3.83 8.05
CA GLU A 172 29.12 5.17 8.57
C GLU A 172 29.79 5.13 9.96
N LYS A 173 29.37 4.20 10.83
CA LYS A 173 30.01 3.98 12.14
C LYS A 173 31.41 3.39 12.04
N LEU A 174 31.71 2.65 10.97
CA LEU A 174 33.02 2.06 10.74
C LEU A 174 34.00 3.03 10.06
N PHE A 175 33.51 3.82 9.10
CA PHE A 175 34.36 4.56 8.15
C PHE A 175 34.10 6.06 8.10
N SER A 176 33.19 6.58 8.92
CA SER A 176 32.62 7.94 8.91
C SER A 176 31.51 8.17 7.87
N ILE A 177 30.63 9.13 8.18
CA ILE A 177 29.54 9.58 7.29
C ILE A 177 30.11 10.17 5.99
N GLU A 178 31.18 10.97 6.09
CA GLU A 178 31.78 11.68 4.96
C GLU A 178 32.33 10.70 3.91
N VAL A 179 32.95 9.60 4.32
CA VAL A 179 33.45 8.56 3.40
C VAL A 179 32.30 7.90 2.64
N VAL A 180 31.23 7.51 3.34
CA VAL A 180 30.08 6.82 2.74
C VAL A 180 29.32 7.75 1.77
N GLN A 181 29.10 9.02 2.16
CA GLN A 181 28.48 10.01 1.28
C GLN A 181 29.33 10.30 0.04
N THR A 182 30.63 10.58 0.23
CA THR A 182 31.56 10.83 -0.88
C THR A 182 31.57 9.65 -1.85
N PHE A 183 31.59 8.41 -1.34
CA PHE A 183 31.52 7.21 -2.18
C PHE A 183 30.23 7.11 -2.99
N ARG A 184 29.08 7.38 -2.36
CA ARG A 184 27.77 7.36 -3.04
C ARG A 184 27.67 8.41 -4.14
N GLU A 185 28.24 9.60 -3.93
CA GLU A 185 28.18 10.72 -4.87
C GLU A 185 29.16 10.59 -6.03
N THR A 186 30.38 10.12 -5.74
CA THR A 186 31.47 10.09 -6.73
C THR A 186 31.63 8.75 -7.44
N HIS A 187 31.17 7.64 -6.84
CA HIS A 187 31.35 6.27 -7.33
C HIS A 187 30.04 5.45 -7.25
N LEU A 188 28.94 6.01 -7.78
CA LEU A 188 27.60 5.42 -7.70
C LEU A 188 27.53 3.96 -8.18
N PHE A 189 28.25 3.60 -9.25
CA PHE A 189 28.22 2.22 -9.76
C PHE A 189 28.79 1.22 -8.73
N ASP A 190 29.93 1.54 -8.14
CA ASP A 190 30.56 0.70 -7.12
C ASP A 190 29.71 0.65 -5.84
N TYR A 191 29.04 1.76 -5.51
CA TYR A 191 28.07 1.80 -4.41
C TYR A 191 26.89 0.84 -4.63
N LEU A 192 26.32 0.82 -5.84
CA LEU A 192 25.25 -0.12 -6.20
C LEU A 192 25.72 -1.58 -6.18
N GLU A 193 26.98 -1.86 -6.56
CA GLU A 193 27.57 -3.19 -6.43
C GLU A 193 27.71 -3.61 -4.96
N LEU A 194 28.13 -2.68 -4.07
CA LEU A 194 28.18 -2.95 -2.62
C LEU A 194 26.79 -3.24 -2.04
N GLU A 195 25.76 -2.51 -2.47
CA GLU A 195 24.37 -2.80 -2.08
C GLU A 195 23.91 -4.19 -2.56
N ARG A 196 24.27 -4.60 -3.78
CA ARG A 196 23.98 -5.95 -4.31
C ARG A 196 24.69 -7.05 -3.53
N GLU A 197 25.97 -6.84 -3.18
CA GLU A 197 26.72 -7.75 -2.32
C GLU A 197 26.05 -7.90 -0.95
N PHE A 198 25.61 -6.78 -0.36
CA PHE A 198 24.88 -6.81 0.91
C PHE A 198 23.53 -7.54 0.79
N GLU A 199 22.75 -7.30 -0.27
CA GLU A 199 21.47 -7.97 -0.52
C GLU A 199 21.62 -9.50 -0.51
N MET A 200 22.67 -10.02 -1.15
CA MET A 200 22.96 -11.46 -1.16
C MET A 200 23.25 -12.03 0.24
N VAL A 201 23.94 -11.28 1.09
CA VAL A 201 24.27 -11.69 2.46
C VAL A 201 23.05 -11.56 3.37
N LYS A 202 22.26 -10.48 3.22
CA LYS A 202 21.00 -10.23 3.93
C LYS A 202 20.01 -11.39 3.79
N ARG A 203 19.91 -11.99 2.61
CA ARG A 203 19.03 -13.15 2.36
C ARG A 203 19.51 -14.45 3.05
N LYS A 204 20.82 -14.63 3.29
CA LYS A 204 21.42 -15.91 3.71
C LYS A 204 21.74 -16.05 5.20
N VAL A 205 21.65 -14.96 5.96
CA VAL A 205 21.99 -14.98 7.39
C VAL A 205 21.02 -15.88 8.16
N LYS A 206 21.54 -16.69 9.09
CA LYS A 206 20.75 -17.61 9.93
C LYS A 206 20.66 -17.13 11.37
N VAL A 207 19.62 -17.59 12.08
CA VAL A 207 19.36 -17.25 13.49
C VAL A 207 20.53 -17.67 14.38
N ASP A 208 21.01 -18.91 14.25
CA ASP A 208 22.07 -19.48 15.08
C ASP A 208 23.46 -19.43 14.43
N ASP A 209 23.66 -18.53 13.45
CA ASP A 209 24.95 -18.42 12.78
C ASP A 209 25.99 -17.77 13.71
N SER A 210 26.96 -18.56 14.17
CA SER A 210 28.13 -18.08 14.90
C SER A 210 29.32 -17.78 13.98
N SER A 211 29.16 -17.96 12.67
CA SER A 211 30.21 -17.73 11.69
C SER A 211 30.39 -16.25 11.37
N LYS A 212 31.46 -15.95 10.63
CA LYS A 212 31.71 -14.62 10.09
C LYS A 212 31.14 -14.54 8.68
N ILE A 213 30.31 -13.54 8.44
CA ILE A 213 29.86 -13.14 7.11
C ILE A 213 30.94 -12.27 6.46
N THR A 214 31.07 -12.38 5.14
CA THR A 214 32.02 -11.61 4.35
C THR A 214 31.27 -10.81 3.30
N ILE A 215 31.53 -9.51 3.25
CA ILE A 215 31.05 -8.59 2.21
C ILE A 215 32.28 -8.07 1.46
N ARG A 216 32.20 -8.04 0.14
CA ARG A 216 33.24 -7.44 -0.68
C ARG A 216 33.05 -5.92 -0.70
N ILE A 217 34.11 -5.18 -0.35
CA ILE A 217 34.16 -3.73 -0.43
C ILE A 217 34.89 -3.33 -1.72
N PRO A 218 34.32 -2.48 -2.58
CA PRO A 218 34.99 -1.97 -3.77
C PRO A 218 36.32 -1.28 -3.46
N PRO A 219 37.38 -1.45 -4.27
CA PRO A 219 38.68 -0.80 -4.05
C PRO A 219 38.57 0.74 -3.95
N SER A 220 37.70 1.35 -4.76
CA SER A 220 37.38 2.79 -4.74
C SER A 220 36.91 3.28 -3.37
N PHE A 221 36.15 2.46 -2.63
CA PHE A 221 35.76 2.79 -1.25
C PHE A 221 36.97 2.93 -0.32
N LEU A 222 37.95 2.02 -0.45
CA LEU A 222 39.18 2.06 0.35
C LEU A 222 40.08 3.24 -0.02
N GLU A 223 40.08 3.65 -1.29
CA GLU A 223 40.79 4.84 -1.76
C GLU A 223 40.17 6.14 -1.21
N ILE A 224 38.84 6.24 -1.21
CA ILE A 224 38.11 7.36 -0.61
C ILE A 224 38.37 7.40 0.89
N PHE A 225 38.29 6.26 1.58
CA PHE A 225 38.57 6.19 3.02
C PHE A 225 39.93 6.81 3.35
N ARG A 226 40.99 6.42 2.64
CA ARG A 226 42.35 6.95 2.85
C ARG A 226 42.44 8.45 2.57
N THR A 227 41.76 8.91 1.52
CA THR A 227 41.79 10.31 1.08
C THR A 227 41.05 11.22 2.07
N VAL A 228 39.88 10.80 2.56
CA VAL A 228 39.01 11.60 3.44
C VAL A 228 39.51 11.60 4.89
N THR A 229 39.98 10.46 5.39
CA THR A 229 40.31 10.32 6.82
C THR A 229 41.78 10.59 7.16
N ASP A 230 42.64 10.77 6.15
CA ASP A 230 44.11 10.80 6.28
C ASP A 230 44.68 9.58 7.04
N CYS A 231 43.91 8.47 7.10
CA CYS A 231 44.29 7.24 7.77
C CYS A 231 44.81 6.22 6.74
N ALA A 232 46.10 5.87 6.85
CA ALA A 232 46.74 4.93 5.94
C ALA A 232 46.30 3.47 6.17
N ASP A 233 46.07 3.09 7.44
CA ASP A 233 45.68 1.73 7.82
C ASP A 233 44.25 1.67 8.34
N ILE A 234 43.34 1.16 7.50
CA ILE A 234 41.93 0.93 7.85
C ILE A 234 41.76 0.02 9.07
N LYS A 235 42.74 -0.85 9.39
CA LYS A 235 42.67 -1.70 10.58
C LYS A 235 42.81 -0.89 11.86
N GLU A 236 43.64 0.14 11.86
CA GLU A 236 43.79 1.05 13.01
C GLU A 236 42.48 1.79 13.27
N ALA A 237 41.85 2.29 12.20
CA ALA A 237 40.53 2.93 12.30
C ALA A 237 39.49 1.98 12.90
N LEU A 238 39.44 0.71 12.48
CA LEU A 238 38.51 -0.28 13.04
C LEU A 238 38.70 -0.54 14.55
N GLU A 239 39.93 -0.53 15.05
CA GLU A 239 40.24 -0.73 16.48
C GLU A 239 39.68 0.38 17.37
N THR A 240 39.44 1.58 16.81
CA THR A 240 38.83 2.71 17.54
C THR A 240 37.30 2.61 17.62
N THR A 241 36.68 1.71 16.86
CA THR A 241 35.22 1.57 16.80
C THR A 241 34.68 0.66 17.91
N SER A 242 33.37 0.75 18.18
CA SER A 242 32.65 -0.19 19.05
C SER A 242 32.61 -1.63 18.49
N TYR A 243 33.03 -1.83 17.24
CA TYR A 243 33.03 -3.12 16.54
C TYR A 243 34.40 -3.81 16.55
N ARG A 244 35.38 -3.28 17.30
CA ARG A 244 36.68 -3.93 17.50
C ARG A 244 36.50 -5.42 17.82
N ARG A 245 37.36 -6.27 17.26
CA ARG A 245 37.32 -7.75 17.36
C ARG A 245 36.12 -8.45 16.69
N ARG A 246 34.97 -7.79 16.54
CA ARG A 246 33.79 -8.33 15.85
C ARG A 246 33.84 -8.12 14.34
N VAL A 247 34.58 -7.10 13.89
CA VAL A 247 34.79 -6.73 12.49
C VAL A 247 36.27 -6.74 12.15
N SER A 248 36.60 -7.14 10.92
CA SER A 248 37.97 -7.11 10.39
C SER A 248 37.95 -6.92 8.88
N ILE A 249 38.96 -6.25 8.33
CA ILE A 249 39.14 -6.12 6.88
C ILE A 249 40.45 -6.80 6.46
N THR A 250 40.40 -7.58 5.38
CA THR A 250 41.59 -8.20 4.76
C THR A 250 41.48 -8.10 3.26
N GLY A 251 42.34 -7.27 2.64
CA GLY A 251 42.19 -6.91 1.22
C GLY A 251 40.88 -6.14 1.01
N ASP A 252 40.06 -6.62 0.07
CA ASP A 252 38.75 -6.09 -0.28
C ASP A 252 37.60 -6.76 0.49
N LYS A 253 37.89 -7.49 1.57
CA LYS A 253 36.90 -8.29 2.31
C LYS A 253 36.63 -7.73 3.69
N LEU A 254 35.42 -7.20 3.89
CA LEU A 254 34.88 -6.88 5.21
C LEU A 254 34.26 -8.12 5.82
N ARG A 255 34.84 -8.58 6.93
CA ARG A 255 34.35 -9.72 7.70
C ARG A 255 33.75 -9.25 9.00
N MET A 256 32.54 -9.68 9.31
CA MET A 256 31.86 -9.35 10.56
C MET A 256 31.16 -10.59 11.15
N GLU A 257 30.96 -10.60 12.47
CA GLU A 257 30.11 -11.60 13.11
C GLU A 257 28.67 -11.53 12.58
N ALA A 258 28.04 -12.67 12.30
CA ALA A 258 26.65 -12.71 11.82
C ALA A 258 25.64 -12.05 12.78
N GLY A 259 25.97 -11.97 14.08
CA GLY A 259 25.17 -11.24 15.07
C GLY A 259 24.97 -9.77 14.75
N ILE A 260 25.98 -9.11 14.15
CA ILE A 260 25.89 -7.70 13.74
C ILE A 260 24.81 -7.53 12.67
N LEU A 261 24.76 -8.44 11.70
CA LEU A 261 23.73 -8.42 10.67
C LEU A 261 22.34 -8.70 11.27
N ARG A 262 22.21 -9.64 12.21
CA ARG A 262 20.93 -9.88 12.89
C ARG A 262 20.43 -8.64 13.65
N GLU A 263 21.33 -7.90 14.30
CA GLU A 263 21.00 -6.63 14.96
C GLU A 263 20.37 -5.61 13.98
N MET A 264 20.76 -5.62 12.69
CA MET A 264 20.18 -4.75 11.65
C MET A 264 18.72 -5.08 11.32
N PHE A 265 18.27 -6.31 11.56
CA PHE A 265 16.87 -6.72 11.39
C PHE A 265 16.00 -6.45 12.62
N GLY A 266 16.60 -6.16 13.79
CA GLY A 266 15.92 -6.26 15.09
C GLY A 266 14.60 -5.50 15.16
N SER A 267 14.61 -4.19 14.91
CA SER A 267 13.41 -3.36 15.04
C SER A 267 12.26 -3.79 14.12
N ILE A 268 12.56 -4.19 12.88
CA ILE A 268 11.52 -4.60 11.93
C ILE A 268 10.94 -5.97 12.27
N VAL A 269 11.77 -6.92 12.72
CA VAL A 269 11.32 -8.25 13.12
C VAL A 269 10.43 -8.15 14.37
N ASP A 270 10.84 -7.35 15.35
CA ASP A 270 10.08 -7.13 16.58
C ASP A 270 8.71 -6.49 16.29
N ASP A 271 8.67 -5.49 15.41
CA ASP A 271 7.41 -4.84 15.01
C ASP A 271 6.46 -5.80 14.27
N ILE A 272 6.99 -6.60 13.33
CA ILE A 272 6.20 -7.60 12.61
C ILE A 272 5.67 -8.66 13.60
N ILE A 273 6.52 -9.23 14.45
CA ILE A 273 6.11 -10.23 15.44
C ILE A 273 5.04 -9.66 16.37
N ARG A 274 5.24 -8.43 16.88
CA ARG A 274 4.25 -7.77 17.74
C ARG A 274 2.91 -7.63 17.03
N GLN A 275 2.90 -7.18 15.78
CA GLN A 275 1.67 -7.01 15.01
C GLN A 275 0.97 -8.35 14.72
N VAL A 276 1.73 -9.37 14.29
CA VAL A 276 1.20 -10.72 14.05
C VAL A 276 0.62 -11.32 15.33
N GLY A 277 1.31 -11.17 16.47
CA GLY A 277 0.85 -11.62 17.78
C GLY A 277 -0.46 -10.95 18.21
N CYS A 278 -0.60 -9.64 18.01
CA CYS A 278 -1.86 -8.92 18.26
C CYS A 278 -3.04 -9.48 17.44
N LEU A 279 -2.79 -9.86 16.19
CA LEU A 279 -3.83 -10.39 15.31
C LEU A 279 -4.22 -11.84 15.64
N ILE A 280 -3.25 -12.70 15.95
CA ILE A 280 -3.50 -14.10 16.35
C ILE A 280 -4.21 -14.15 17.72
N THR A 281 -3.78 -13.33 18.68
CA THR A 281 -4.34 -13.32 20.04
C THR A 281 -5.73 -12.68 20.11
N ASN A 282 -6.14 -11.91 19.09
CA ASN A 282 -7.50 -11.41 18.94
C ASN A 282 -8.47 -12.53 18.52
N LYS A 283 -8.55 -13.58 19.34
CA LYS A 283 -9.35 -14.81 19.16
C LYS A 283 -10.86 -14.58 19.10
N ARG A 284 -11.33 -13.33 19.23
CA ARG A 284 -12.76 -13.00 19.25
C ARG A 284 -13.41 -12.97 17.86
N ARG A 285 -12.66 -13.18 16.76
CA ARG A 285 -13.24 -13.21 15.41
C ARG A 285 -12.82 -14.39 14.52
N TYR A 286 -11.56 -14.86 14.52
CA TYR A 286 -11.09 -15.90 13.57
C TYR A 286 -10.02 -16.81 14.18
N ASP A 287 -10.02 -18.09 13.79
CA ASP A 287 -8.99 -19.07 14.17
C ASP A 287 -7.88 -19.07 13.10
N ILE A 288 -6.79 -18.33 13.35
CA ILE A 288 -5.69 -18.17 12.40
C ILE A 288 -4.62 -19.20 12.72
N ASN A 289 -4.64 -20.33 12.01
CA ASN A 289 -3.68 -21.42 12.19
C ASN A 289 -2.60 -21.45 11.10
N HIS A 290 -2.67 -20.52 10.15
CA HIS A 290 -1.82 -20.49 8.97
C HIS A 290 -1.28 -19.08 8.72
N ILE A 291 0.00 -18.98 8.42
CA ILE A 291 0.67 -17.77 7.92
C ILE A 291 1.29 -18.10 6.57
N ILE A 292 1.13 -17.22 5.59
CA ILE A 292 1.81 -17.28 4.30
C ILE A 292 2.77 -16.10 4.23
N MET A 293 4.05 -16.35 4.06
CA MET A 293 5.06 -15.30 3.91
C MET A 293 5.41 -15.12 2.43
N VAL A 294 5.21 -13.91 1.91
CA VAL A 294 5.53 -13.52 0.52
C VAL A 294 6.35 -12.23 0.50
N GLY A 295 6.80 -11.80 -0.68
CA GLY A 295 7.65 -10.63 -0.84
C GLY A 295 9.14 -10.93 -0.67
N GLY A 296 10.01 -10.03 -1.15
CA GLY A 296 11.45 -10.26 -1.21
C GLY A 296 12.12 -10.46 0.15
N LEU A 297 11.63 -9.81 1.22
CA LEU A 297 12.19 -10.01 2.57
C LEU A 297 11.84 -11.39 3.14
N SER A 298 10.79 -12.03 2.62
CA SER A 298 10.45 -13.42 2.96
C SER A 298 11.43 -14.44 2.38
N GLU A 299 12.39 -14.05 1.54
CA GLU A 299 13.52 -14.91 1.16
C GLU A 299 14.60 -15.02 2.25
N SER A 300 14.59 -14.12 3.25
CA SER A 300 15.56 -14.15 4.32
C SER A 300 15.32 -15.33 5.28
N GLU A 301 16.28 -16.25 5.38
CA GLU A 301 16.21 -17.40 6.30
C GLU A 301 16.05 -16.92 7.76
N TYR A 302 16.69 -15.82 8.13
CA TYR A 302 16.54 -15.20 9.45
C TYR A 302 15.09 -14.73 9.71
N MET A 303 14.47 -14.04 8.75
CA MET A 303 13.08 -13.57 8.87
C MET A 303 12.11 -14.75 8.98
N GLN A 304 12.24 -15.74 8.09
CA GLN A 304 11.42 -16.95 8.12
C GLN A 304 11.49 -17.67 9.48
N LYS A 305 12.70 -17.89 9.99
CA LYS A 305 12.92 -18.56 11.27
C LYS A 305 12.45 -17.72 12.46
N SER A 306 12.60 -16.41 12.41
CA SER A 306 12.12 -15.52 13.47
C SER A 306 10.59 -15.62 13.63
N ILE A 307 9.84 -15.60 12.53
CA ILE A 307 8.38 -15.78 12.56
C ILE A 307 7.99 -17.20 13.00
N GLN A 308 8.66 -18.24 12.48
CA GLN A 308 8.41 -19.63 12.88
C GLN A 308 8.65 -19.86 14.38
N ASN A 309 9.72 -19.29 14.94
CA ASN A 309 10.06 -19.42 16.35
C ASN A 309 9.11 -18.62 17.26
N ALA A 310 8.63 -17.46 16.79
CA ALA A 310 7.68 -16.64 17.53
C ALA A 310 6.28 -17.26 17.61
N PHE A 311 5.89 -18.05 16.60
CA PHE A 311 4.56 -18.65 16.49
C PHE A 311 4.62 -20.16 16.22
N PRO A 312 5.14 -20.98 17.16
CA PRO A 312 5.37 -22.41 16.95
C PRO A 312 4.09 -23.23 16.72
N ASP A 313 2.95 -22.72 17.20
CA ASP A 313 1.63 -23.34 17.05
C ASP A 313 0.95 -22.97 15.72
N VAL A 314 1.52 -22.04 14.95
CA VAL A 314 0.97 -21.58 13.67
C VAL A 314 1.77 -22.19 12.54
N ASN A 315 1.06 -22.69 11.52
CA ASN A 315 1.67 -23.26 10.34
C ASN A 315 2.14 -22.15 9.38
N VAL A 316 3.44 -21.82 9.44
CA VAL A 316 4.08 -20.82 8.57
C VAL A 316 4.52 -21.46 7.26
N MET A 317 3.94 -21.01 6.15
CA MET A 317 4.19 -21.47 4.80
C MET A 317 4.88 -20.39 3.97
N ILE A 318 5.87 -20.79 3.17
CA ILE A 318 6.58 -19.89 2.26
C ILE A 318 6.58 -20.53 0.86
N PRO A 319 6.06 -19.87 -0.19
CA PRO A 319 6.15 -20.38 -1.56
C PRO A 319 7.61 -20.39 -2.05
N GLU A 320 7.92 -21.24 -3.02
CA GLU A 320 9.27 -21.41 -3.58
C GLU A 320 9.91 -20.09 -4.05
N ASP A 321 9.14 -19.21 -4.69
CA ASP A 321 9.57 -17.88 -5.13
C ASP A 321 8.71 -16.79 -4.44
N PRO A 322 8.96 -16.43 -3.16
CA PRO A 322 8.12 -15.49 -2.44
C PRO A 322 8.17 -14.07 -3.02
N GLU A 323 9.31 -13.65 -3.58
CA GLU A 323 9.46 -12.37 -4.28
C GLU A 323 8.53 -12.26 -5.52
N LEU A 324 8.25 -13.39 -6.19
CA LEU A 324 7.43 -13.43 -7.41
C LEU A 324 5.96 -13.79 -7.16
N ALA A 325 5.59 -14.17 -5.93
CA ALA A 325 4.26 -14.67 -5.60
C ALA A 325 3.15 -13.68 -5.96
N VAL A 326 3.35 -12.40 -5.63
CA VAL A 326 2.42 -11.31 -5.95
C VAL A 326 2.26 -11.14 -7.47
N MET A 327 3.37 -11.09 -8.22
CA MET A 327 3.33 -10.93 -9.68
C MET A 327 2.61 -12.11 -10.36
N LYS A 328 2.95 -13.36 -10.00
CA LYS A 328 2.31 -14.56 -10.55
C LYS A 328 0.82 -14.59 -10.18
N GLY A 329 0.49 -14.21 -8.96
CA GLY A 329 -0.87 -14.08 -8.47
C GLY A 329 -1.70 -13.03 -9.18
N ALA A 330 -1.10 -11.90 -9.54
CA ALA A 330 -1.75 -10.82 -10.27
C ALA A 330 -2.17 -11.26 -11.67
N VAL A 331 -1.36 -12.09 -12.33
CA VAL A 331 -1.71 -12.69 -13.62
C VAL A 331 -2.94 -13.59 -13.47
N LEU A 332 -2.95 -14.47 -12.48
CA LEU A 332 -4.10 -15.36 -12.19
C LEU A 332 -5.37 -14.55 -11.84
N PHE A 333 -5.22 -13.52 -11.02
CA PHE A 333 -6.30 -12.59 -10.69
C PHE A 333 -6.86 -11.90 -11.93
N GLY A 334 -6.01 -11.50 -12.89
CA GLY A 334 -6.45 -10.89 -14.14
C GLY A 334 -7.35 -11.80 -14.98
N PHE A 335 -7.17 -13.12 -14.92
CA PHE A 335 -8.07 -14.09 -15.57
C PHE A 335 -9.39 -14.28 -14.84
N ASN A 336 -9.40 -14.17 -13.50
CA ASN A 336 -10.61 -14.31 -12.70
C ASN A 336 -10.62 -13.35 -11.49
N PRO A 337 -10.99 -12.07 -11.67
CA PRO A 337 -11.05 -11.13 -10.56
C PRO A 337 -12.12 -11.47 -9.51
N SER A 338 -13.14 -12.24 -9.90
CA SER A 338 -14.25 -12.65 -9.01
C SER A 338 -13.83 -13.66 -7.94
N ILE A 339 -12.60 -14.18 -8.02
CA ILE A 339 -12.00 -15.00 -6.96
C ILE A 339 -11.98 -14.25 -5.63
N ILE A 340 -11.86 -12.91 -5.64
CA ILE A 340 -12.07 -12.09 -4.45
C ILE A 340 -13.57 -11.81 -4.33
N SER A 341 -14.18 -12.18 -3.21
CA SER A 341 -15.63 -12.05 -3.02
C SER A 341 -16.02 -10.90 -2.10
N ALA A 342 -15.19 -10.55 -1.11
CA ALA A 342 -15.48 -9.44 -0.20
C ALA A 342 -14.21 -8.81 0.38
N ARG A 343 -14.31 -7.51 0.67
CA ARG A 343 -13.25 -6.68 1.26
C ARG A 343 -13.75 -5.98 2.52
N VAL A 344 -12.84 -5.52 3.38
CA VAL A 344 -13.20 -4.79 4.59
C VAL A 344 -13.15 -3.28 4.36
N ALA A 345 -14.20 -2.59 4.79
CA ALA A 345 -14.26 -1.13 4.77
C ALA A 345 -13.15 -0.54 5.67
N ARG A 346 -12.29 0.29 5.10
CA ARG A 346 -11.12 0.86 5.81
C ARG A 346 -11.46 2.04 6.71
N PHE A 347 -12.55 2.70 6.37
CA PHE A 347 -13.09 3.88 7.00
C PHE A 347 -14.60 3.76 7.01
N THR A 348 -15.22 4.55 7.85
CA THR A 348 -16.64 4.85 7.76
C THR A 348 -16.82 5.85 6.62
N TYR A 349 -17.59 5.49 5.61
CA TYR A 349 -17.83 6.34 4.44
C TYR A 349 -19.21 6.98 4.53
N GLY A 350 -19.27 8.26 4.22
CA GLY A 350 -20.52 9.01 4.21
C GLY A 350 -20.42 10.32 3.48
N THR A 351 -21.48 11.11 3.56
CA THR A 351 -21.58 12.40 2.87
C THR A 351 -21.96 13.52 3.82
N ASN A 352 -21.59 14.75 3.48
CA ASN A 352 -22.13 15.94 4.13
C ASN A 352 -23.61 16.11 3.75
N SER A 353 -24.44 16.48 4.72
CA SER A 353 -25.83 16.85 4.48
C SER A 353 -26.32 17.91 5.44
N PHE A 354 -27.42 18.56 5.05
CA PHE A 354 -28.21 19.41 5.92
C PHE A 354 -29.42 18.62 6.40
N ILE A 355 -29.63 18.57 7.71
CA ILE A 355 -30.82 17.94 8.31
C ILE A 355 -31.66 18.99 9.03
N PRO A 356 -32.96 18.76 9.30
CA PRO A 356 -33.76 19.66 10.11
C PRO A 356 -33.11 19.91 11.48
N PHE A 357 -33.00 21.17 11.90
CA PHE A 357 -32.41 21.50 13.20
C PHE A 357 -33.35 21.15 14.35
N VAL A 358 -32.86 20.41 15.34
CA VAL A 358 -33.62 20.08 16.55
C VAL A 358 -32.93 20.72 17.75
N LYS A 359 -33.59 21.73 18.33
CA LYS A 359 -33.10 22.45 19.52
C LYS A 359 -32.88 21.47 20.68
N GLY A 360 -31.70 21.53 21.29
CA GLY A 360 -31.31 20.67 22.42
C GLY A 360 -30.71 19.32 22.01
N GLN A 361 -30.81 18.93 20.73
CA GLN A 361 -30.06 17.78 20.18
C GLN A 361 -28.85 18.24 19.37
N HIS A 362 -29.05 19.25 18.52
CA HIS A 362 -27.98 19.78 17.67
C HIS A 362 -27.31 21.00 18.32
N PRO A 363 -25.98 21.17 18.19
CA PRO A 363 -25.29 22.37 18.64
C PRO A 363 -25.81 23.61 17.91
N GLU A 364 -26.13 24.67 18.64
CA GLU A 364 -26.58 25.94 18.05
C GLU A 364 -25.55 26.53 17.08
N SER A 365 -24.25 26.22 17.26
CA SER A 365 -23.18 26.63 16.35
C SER A 365 -23.26 26.02 14.95
N LYS A 366 -24.03 24.94 14.76
CA LYS A 366 -24.28 24.28 13.45
C LYS A 366 -25.63 24.69 12.85
N LYS A 367 -26.36 25.60 13.50
CA LYS A 367 -27.68 26.04 13.03
C LYS A 367 -27.53 27.05 11.90
N VAL A 368 -28.18 26.78 10.78
CA VAL A 368 -28.29 27.70 9.64
C VAL A 368 -29.74 27.84 9.20
N VAL A 369 -30.11 29.03 8.71
CA VAL A 369 -31.46 29.28 8.19
C VAL A 369 -31.38 29.40 6.67
N MET A 370 -32.05 28.51 5.94
CA MET A 370 -32.09 28.54 4.47
C MET A 370 -33.51 28.37 3.95
N ASP A 371 -33.95 29.30 3.08
CA ASP A 371 -35.33 29.37 2.55
C ASP A 371 -36.40 29.28 3.67
N GLY A 372 -36.13 29.90 4.83
CA GLY A 372 -37.03 29.95 5.99
C GLY A 372 -37.08 28.67 6.83
N ARG A 373 -36.18 27.71 6.60
CA ARG A 373 -36.05 26.47 7.39
C ARG A 373 -34.81 26.51 8.27
N ASP A 374 -34.97 26.11 9.52
CA ASP A 374 -33.87 25.88 10.45
C ASP A 374 -33.24 24.51 10.14
N LEU A 375 -31.98 24.51 9.74
CA LEU A 375 -31.21 23.32 9.36
C LEU A 375 -29.94 23.21 10.23
N CYS A 376 -29.50 21.98 10.46
CA CYS A 376 -28.18 21.67 10.99
C CYS A 376 -27.26 21.34 9.82
N GLU A 377 -26.17 22.06 9.68
CA GLU A 377 -25.15 21.79 8.68
C GLU A 377 -24.13 20.73 9.14
N ASP A 378 -23.31 20.26 8.20
CA ASP A 378 -22.20 19.34 8.43
C ASP A 378 -22.58 17.95 8.96
N PHE A 379 -23.83 17.53 8.82
CA PHE A 379 -24.27 16.24 9.32
C PHE A 379 -23.64 15.10 8.52
N PHE A 380 -23.10 14.10 9.21
CA PHE A 380 -22.48 12.94 8.57
C PHE A 380 -23.53 11.88 8.23
N VAL A 381 -23.85 11.73 6.95
CA VAL A 381 -24.78 10.68 6.50
C VAL A 381 -24.01 9.40 6.21
N LYS A 382 -23.90 8.51 7.21
CA LYS A 382 -23.14 7.24 7.14
C LYS A 382 -23.72 6.21 6.17
N TYR A 383 -22.95 5.76 5.18
CA TYR A 383 -23.33 4.66 4.27
C TYR A 383 -22.77 3.31 4.76
N VAL A 384 -21.52 3.29 5.18
CA VAL A 384 -20.76 2.10 5.60
C VAL A 384 -19.95 2.47 6.82
N ALA A 385 -19.79 1.55 7.78
CA ALA A 385 -18.91 1.72 8.92
C ALA A 385 -17.53 1.06 8.68
N VAL A 386 -16.48 1.62 9.28
CA VAL A 386 -15.17 0.97 9.29
C VAL A 386 -15.27 -0.46 9.87
N GLY A 387 -14.65 -1.41 9.18
CA GLY A 387 -14.67 -2.82 9.58
C GLY A 387 -15.83 -3.63 9.01
N ASP A 388 -16.79 -3.02 8.31
CA ASP A 388 -17.82 -3.75 7.58
C ASP A 388 -17.20 -4.62 6.48
N ILE A 389 -17.64 -5.87 6.37
CA ILE A 389 -17.27 -6.78 5.27
C ILE A 389 -18.25 -6.54 4.12
N LEU A 390 -17.73 -6.11 2.98
CA LEU A 390 -18.51 -5.72 1.81
C LEU A 390 -18.21 -6.67 0.66
N PRO A 391 -19.20 -7.44 0.18
CA PRO A 391 -19.10 -8.13 -1.10
C PRO A 391 -18.68 -7.20 -2.24
N ILE A 392 -17.97 -7.73 -3.24
CA ILE A 392 -17.62 -6.93 -4.42
C ILE A 392 -18.89 -6.40 -5.09
N ASN A 393 -18.85 -5.12 -5.49
CA ASN A 393 -19.97 -4.39 -6.09
C ASN A 393 -21.19 -4.22 -5.17
N THR A 394 -20.98 -4.20 -3.85
CA THR A 394 -22.06 -3.89 -2.89
C THR A 394 -22.56 -2.48 -3.11
N VAL A 395 -23.86 -2.33 -3.37
CA VAL A 395 -24.51 -1.04 -3.55
C VAL A 395 -25.24 -0.65 -2.27
N ILE A 396 -24.88 0.49 -1.67
CA ILE A 396 -25.56 1.05 -0.49
C ILE A 396 -26.38 2.28 -0.91
N GLY A 397 -27.66 2.29 -0.53
CA GLY A 397 -28.63 3.32 -0.89
C GLY A 397 -29.77 2.77 -1.76
N PRO A 398 -30.47 3.62 -2.53
CA PRO A 398 -30.23 5.05 -2.66
C PRO A 398 -30.63 5.82 -1.39
N LYS A 399 -29.88 6.85 -1.03
CA LYS A 399 -30.35 7.88 -0.09
C LYS A 399 -30.83 9.10 -0.85
N ARG A 400 -31.88 9.74 -0.33
CA ARG A 400 -32.59 10.83 -0.99
C ARG A 400 -32.13 12.18 -0.45
N TYR A 401 -31.60 13.02 -1.33
CA TYR A 401 -31.15 14.38 -1.02
C TYR A 401 -32.07 15.40 -1.68
N MET A 402 -32.47 16.42 -0.93
CA MET A 402 -33.32 17.50 -1.42
C MET A 402 -32.50 18.76 -1.69
N PRO A 403 -32.82 19.53 -2.74
CA PRO A 403 -32.32 20.89 -2.89
C PRO A 403 -32.60 21.72 -1.63
N ILE A 404 -31.61 22.51 -1.22
CA ILE A 404 -31.73 23.36 -0.04
C ILE A 404 -32.35 24.70 -0.42
N ARG A 405 -32.12 25.14 -1.67
CA ARG A 405 -32.65 26.40 -2.23
C ARG A 405 -33.54 26.13 -3.45
N LYS A 406 -34.64 26.89 -3.57
CA LYS A 406 -35.58 26.81 -4.71
C LYS A 406 -34.89 26.89 -6.07
N LYS A 407 -33.99 27.85 -6.26
CA LYS A 407 -33.30 28.13 -7.54
C LYS A 407 -31.97 27.38 -7.72
N GLN A 408 -31.72 26.32 -6.93
CA GLN A 408 -30.48 25.54 -7.00
C GLN A 408 -30.35 24.84 -8.36
N ARG A 409 -29.19 25.04 -9.03
CA ARG A 409 -28.89 24.51 -10.38
C ARG A 409 -28.03 23.24 -10.35
N CYS A 410 -27.25 23.04 -9.31
CA CYS A 410 -26.45 21.83 -9.10
C CYS A 410 -26.62 21.31 -7.66
N ALA A 411 -26.46 20.01 -7.48
CA ALA A 411 -26.29 19.38 -6.18
C ALA A 411 -24.82 18.99 -6.02
N ASN A 412 -24.18 19.57 -5.02
CA ASN A 412 -22.79 19.31 -4.64
C ASN A 412 -22.81 18.38 -3.42
N VAL A 413 -22.44 17.13 -3.62
CA VAL A 413 -22.40 16.11 -2.56
C VAL A 413 -20.96 15.84 -2.20
N GLN A 414 -20.54 16.37 -1.06
CA GLN A 414 -19.21 16.11 -0.51
C GLN A 414 -19.19 14.75 0.19
N VAL A 415 -18.14 13.97 -0.05
CA VAL A 415 -17.95 12.63 0.48
C VAL A 415 -16.77 12.62 1.45
N PHE A 416 -16.94 11.90 2.55
CA PHE A 416 -16.02 11.85 3.68
C PHE A 416 -15.69 10.41 4.05
N ALA A 417 -14.46 10.21 4.51
CA ALA A 417 -13.99 9.01 5.17
C ALA A 417 -13.67 9.35 6.63
N SER A 418 -14.09 8.51 7.57
CA SER A 418 -13.80 8.68 9.00
C SER A 418 -13.16 7.43 9.59
N SER A 419 -12.18 7.61 10.47
CA SER A 419 -11.66 6.51 11.30
C SER A 419 -12.58 6.15 12.47
N ASP A 420 -13.56 6.99 12.77
CA ASP A 420 -14.63 6.73 13.74
C ASP A 420 -15.70 5.80 13.12
N PRO A 421 -16.14 4.72 13.79
CA PRO A 421 -17.28 3.90 13.35
C PRO A 421 -18.63 4.63 13.26
N ASP A 422 -18.82 5.72 14.02
CA ASP A 422 -20.07 6.46 14.08
C ASP A 422 -19.85 7.98 14.22
N PRO A 423 -19.24 8.63 13.20
CA PRO A 423 -19.05 10.07 13.20
C PRO A 423 -20.40 10.76 13.14
N TYR A 424 -20.55 11.85 13.88
CA TYR A 424 -21.80 12.59 13.95
C TYR A 424 -21.78 13.79 12.98
N PHE A 425 -20.63 14.47 12.87
CA PHE A 425 -20.40 15.55 11.92
C PHE A 425 -19.23 15.26 10.99
N VAL A 426 -19.29 15.82 9.78
CA VAL A 426 -18.15 15.78 8.83
C VAL A 426 -16.96 16.61 9.31
N THR A 427 -17.17 17.49 10.28
CA THR A 427 -16.12 18.29 10.93
C THR A 427 -15.51 17.62 12.16
N ASP A 428 -15.93 16.40 12.51
CA ASP A 428 -15.31 15.66 13.60
C ASP A 428 -13.84 15.36 13.28
N THR A 429 -12.96 15.36 14.29
CA THR A 429 -11.49 15.30 14.12
C THR A 429 -11.00 14.08 13.34
N ASN A 430 -11.78 13.00 13.34
CA ASN A 430 -11.47 11.74 12.69
C ASN A 430 -12.01 11.64 11.25
N SER A 431 -12.74 12.66 10.77
CA SER A 431 -13.36 12.71 9.45
C SER A 431 -12.52 13.56 8.48
N GLN A 432 -12.35 13.06 7.26
CA GLN A 432 -11.60 13.71 6.19
C GLN A 432 -12.45 13.78 4.92
N PHE A 433 -12.45 14.94 4.27
CA PHE A 433 -13.02 15.10 2.93
C PHE A 433 -12.22 14.30 1.91
N ILE A 434 -12.91 13.50 1.09
CA ILE A 434 -12.27 12.62 0.10
C ILE A 434 -12.76 12.84 -1.33
N GLY A 435 -13.72 13.74 -1.55
CA GLY A 435 -14.09 14.17 -2.89
C GLY A 435 -15.51 14.72 -2.99
N LEU A 436 -15.81 15.31 -4.14
CA LEU A 436 -17.07 15.98 -4.43
C LEU A 436 -17.72 15.40 -5.68
N LEU A 437 -19.02 15.11 -5.57
CA LEU A 437 -19.88 14.83 -6.71
C LEU A 437 -20.74 16.06 -7.03
N THR A 438 -20.63 16.55 -8.26
CA THR A 438 -21.47 17.64 -8.77
C THR A 438 -22.50 17.10 -9.76
N PHE A 439 -23.78 17.21 -9.41
CA PHE A 439 -24.90 16.82 -10.28
C PHE A 439 -25.63 18.07 -10.79
N GLN A 440 -25.79 18.23 -12.10
CA GLN A 440 -26.52 19.35 -12.69
C GLN A 440 -27.99 19.00 -12.93
N PHE A 441 -28.90 19.78 -12.35
CA PHE A 441 -30.34 19.62 -12.56
C PHE A 441 -30.73 20.05 -13.98
N HIS A 442 -31.53 19.22 -14.67
CA HIS A 442 -31.96 19.52 -16.04
C HIS A 442 -33.07 20.58 -16.12
N ASP A 443 -33.93 20.69 -15.10
CA ASP A 443 -34.99 21.70 -15.04
C ASP A 443 -34.71 22.75 -13.96
N SER A 444 -34.77 24.03 -14.33
CA SER A 444 -34.48 25.21 -13.50
C SER A 444 -35.73 25.92 -12.98
N LYS A 445 -36.92 25.29 -13.09
CA LYS A 445 -38.24 25.83 -12.66
C LYS A 445 -38.36 26.27 -11.19
N GLY A 446 -37.30 26.23 -10.39
CA GLY A 446 -37.29 26.85 -9.06
C GLY A 446 -38.02 26.05 -7.99
N GLU A 447 -38.16 24.74 -8.17
CA GLU A 447 -38.87 23.86 -7.23
C GLU A 447 -37.91 23.16 -6.26
N LEU A 448 -38.34 23.01 -4.99
CA LEU A 448 -37.61 22.25 -3.98
C LEU A 448 -37.79 20.73 -4.12
N ASP A 449 -38.89 20.30 -4.74
CA ASP A 449 -39.18 18.88 -4.93
C ASP A 449 -38.44 18.32 -6.16
N ARG A 450 -37.10 18.33 -6.10
CA ARG A 450 -36.22 17.74 -7.12
C ARG A 450 -35.18 16.83 -6.45
N PRO A 451 -35.61 15.70 -5.88
CA PRO A 451 -34.72 14.81 -5.14
C PRO A 451 -33.66 14.18 -6.04
N VAL A 452 -32.45 14.10 -5.50
CA VAL A 452 -31.34 13.33 -6.05
C VAL A 452 -31.17 12.07 -5.21
N LEU A 453 -31.17 10.92 -5.87
CA LEU A 453 -30.94 9.61 -5.29
C LEU A 453 -29.47 9.27 -5.43
N LEU A 454 -28.77 9.11 -4.30
CA LEU A 454 -27.35 8.81 -4.27
C LEU A 454 -27.10 7.37 -3.80
N LYS A 455 -26.35 6.60 -4.60
CA LYS A 455 -25.86 5.27 -4.27
C LYS A 455 -24.33 5.29 -4.21
N MET A 456 -23.78 4.57 -3.24
CA MET A 456 -22.34 4.31 -3.17
C MET A 456 -22.07 2.83 -3.44
N ILE A 457 -21.08 2.54 -4.28
CA ILE A 457 -20.69 1.19 -4.68
C ILE A 457 -19.35 0.87 -4.04
N PHE A 458 -19.29 -0.25 -3.32
CA PHE A 458 -18.15 -0.69 -2.53
C PHE A 458 -17.68 -2.10 -2.93
N GLY A 459 -16.57 -2.53 -2.32
CA GLY A 459 -16.02 -3.88 -2.49
C GLY A 459 -15.16 -4.03 -3.75
N GLY A 460 -15.19 -3.08 -4.68
CA GLY A 460 -14.17 -2.92 -5.72
C GLY A 460 -12.82 -2.45 -5.15
N THR A 461 -11.80 -2.30 -6.01
CA THR A 461 -10.52 -1.68 -5.62
C THR A 461 -10.63 -0.16 -5.49
N GLU A 462 -11.71 0.40 -6.02
CA GLU A 462 -12.02 1.83 -6.05
C GLU A 462 -13.45 2.07 -5.54
N LEU A 463 -13.66 3.25 -4.96
CA LEU A 463 -14.98 3.73 -4.54
C LEU A 463 -15.69 4.38 -5.73
N ALA A 464 -16.95 4.05 -5.97
CA ALA A 464 -17.76 4.69 -7.01
C ALA A 464 -19.08 5.22 -6.44
N VAL A 465 -19.56 6.33 -7.01
CA VAL A 465 -20.84 6.93 -6.63
C VAL A 465 -21.69 7.24 -7.85
N GLU A 466 -22.97 6.93 -7.72
CA GLU A 466 -24.01 7.17 -8.70
C GLU A 466 -25.04 8.13 -8.10
N ALA A 467 -25.31 9.23 -8.79
CA ALA A 467 -26.43 10.12 -8.52
C ALA A 467 -27.46 10.04 -9.64
N MET A 468 -28.73 9.98 -9.27
CA MET A 468 -29.85 9.97 -10.21
C MET A 468 -30.91 11.00 -9.79
N GLU A 469 -31.35 11.85 -10.71
CA GLU A 469 -32.53 12.68 -10.50
C GLU A 469 -33.79 11.83 -10.58
N GLU A 470 -34.55 11.76 -9.49
CA GLU A 470 -35.69 10.83 -9.34
C GLU A 470 -36.78 11.06 -10.40
N LYS A 471 -37.04 12.32 -10.76
CA LYS A 471 -38.13 12.70 -11.68
C LYS A 471 -37.83 12.42 -13.14
N THR A 472 -36.56 12.51 -13.54
CA THR A 472 -36.13 12.41 -14.94
C THR A 472 -35.44 11.09 -15.26
N GLY A 473 -34.92 10.40 -14.23
CA GLY A 473 -34.06 9.23 -14.39
C GLY A 473 -32.64 9.56 -14.85
N ASN A 474 -32.31 10.86 -14.98
CA ASN A 474 -30.98 11.28 -15.41
C ASN A 474 -29.95 10.88 -14.38
N THR A 475 -28.98 10.09 -14.81
CA THR A 475 -27.96 9.49 -13.95
C THR A 475 -26.59 10.06 -14.32
N VAL A 476 -25.81 10.39 -13.30
CA VAL A 476 -24.40 10.72 -13.40
C VAL A 476 -23.65 9.77 -12.50
N MET A 477 -22.63 9.11 -13.06
CA MET A 477 -21.61 8.44 -12.26
C MET A 477 -20.41 9.36 -12.15
N ALA A 478 -19.81 9.42 -10.97
CA ALA A 478 -18.51 10.04 -10.80
C ALA A 478 -17.54 9.10 -10.09
N SER A 479 -16.29 9.22 -10.49
CA SER A 479 -15.13 8.78 -9.72
C SER A 479 -14.63 9.94 -8.86
N PHE A 480 -14.08 9.61 -7.70
CA PHE A 480 -13.51 10.61 -6.80
C PHE A 480 -12.15 11.10 -7.26
N GLU A 481 -11.86 12.35 -6.94
CA GLU A 481 -10.55 12.97 -7.08
C GLU A 481 -9.91 13.07 -5.69
N PHE A 482 -8.93 12.22 -5.43
CA PHE A 482 -8.26 12.08 -4.14
C PHE A 482 -6.90 12.78 -4.05
N LEU A 483 -6.30 13.22 -5.18
CA LEU A 483 -4.96 13.83 -5.19
C LEU A 483 -4.98 15.34 -5.01
N ASP A 484 -5.93 16.02 -5.67
CA ASP A 484 -6.06 17.47 -5.61
C ASP A 484 -7.49 17.91 -5.28
N PRO A 485 -8.01 17.53 -4.09
CA PRO A 485 -9.42 17.76 -3.72
C PRO A 485 -9.81 19.25 -3.67
N ASN A 486 -8.84 20.14 -3.42
CA ASN A 486 -9.06 21.59 -3.28
C ASN A 486 -9.18 22.33 -4.62
N ASP A 487 -8.76 21.73 -5.74
CA ASP A 487 -8.98 22.34 -7.06
C ASP A 487 -10.46 22.31 -7.46
N GLN A 488 -11.25 21.42 -6.85
CA GLN A 488 -12.71 21.43 -6.98
C GLN A 488 -13.39 22.53 -6.15
N GLU A 489 -12.83 22.93 -5.00
CA GLU A 489 -13.34 24.07 -4.22
C GLU A 489 -13.12 25.44 -4.89
N LYS A 490 -12.03 25.58 -5.67
CA LYS A 490 -11.70 26.85 -6.35
C LYS A 490 -12.53 27.10 -7.60
N ASN A 491 -12.89 26.07 -8.34
CA ASN A 491 -13.68 26.21 -9.57
C ASN A 491 -15.15 26.57 -9.33
N ASP A 492 -15.66 26.44 -8.10
CA ASP A 492 -17.07 26.69 -7.75
C ASP A 492 -17.28 27.97 -6.90
N LYS A 493 -16.24 28.80 -6.68
CA LYS A 493 -16.40 30.16 -6.11
C LYS A 493 -16.62 31.25 -7.17
N THR A 494 -16.83 30.87 -8.43
CA THR A 494 -17.14 31.76 -9.56
C THR A 494 -18.53 31.55 -10.11
#